data_AF-A0A1Y1L8D3-F1
#
_entry.id   AF-A0A1Y1L8D3-F1
#
_cell.length_a   1.000
_cell.length_b   1.000
_cell.length_c   1.000
_cell.angle_alpha   90.00
_cell.angle_beta   90.00
_cell.angle_gamma   90.00
#
_symmetry.space_group_name_H-M   'P 1'
#
loop_
_entity.id
_entity.type
_entity.pdbx_description
1 polymer ?
#
loop_
_entity_poly.entity_id
_entity_poly.type
_entity_poly.pdbx_seq_one_letter_code
_entity_poly.pdbx_strand_id
1 'polypeptide(L)'
;LKHRTLKDFKCDICDYATHLKRSLKIHSLRHYDSKVYKCDICDYGTNYKNCLKMHLLSHNGLKDLKCGICDFATNHKRCLKMHLLTHNAAKDFKCDLCDYATYRK
;
A
#
# COMPACT_ATOMS: atom_id res chain seq x y z
N LEU A 1 -28.50 -3.81 17.22
CA LEU A 1 -27.77 -3.14 16.11
C LEU A 1 -28.42 -3.51 14.79
N LYS A 2 -28.94 -2.54 14.00
CA LYS A 2 -29.47 -2.83 12.66
C LYS A 2 -28.30 -3.11 11.72
N HIS A 3 -28.10 -4.36 11.30
CA HIS A 3 -27.26 -4.66 10.14
C HIS A 3 -27.91 -4.01 8.92
N ARG A 4 -27.39 -2.84 8.52
CA ARG A 4 -27.78 -2.18 7.27
C ARG A 4 -27.34 -3.11 6.14
N THR A 5 -28.30 -3.73 5.45
CA THR A 5 -28.07 -4.46 4.21
C THR A 5 -27.62 -3.46 3.14
N LEU A 6 -26.34 -3.12 3.15
CA LEU A 6 -25.73 -2.31 2.10
C LEU A 6 -25.67 -3.18 0.85
N LYS A 7 -26.40 -2.78 -0.19
CA LYS A 7 -26.34 -3.44 -1.50
C LYS A 7 -24.89 -3.43 -2.00
N ASP A 8 -24.36 -4.61 -2.27
CA ASP A 8 -23.02 -4.76 -2.82
C ASP A 8 -22.94 -4.25 -4.26
N PHE A 9 -21.91 -3.46 -4.53
CA PHE A 9 -21.46 -3.16 -5.88
C PHE A 9 -20.50 -4.26 -6.31
N LYS A 10 -20.92 -5.06 -7.29
CA LYS A 10 -20.13 -6.18 -7.83
C LYS A 10 -19.37 -5.73 -9.08
N CYS A 11 -18.20 -6.31 -9.29
CA CYS A 11 -17.45 -6.19 -10.52
C CYS A 11 -18.04 -7.12 -11.58
N ASP A 12 -18.13 -6.61 -12.81
CA ASP A 12 -18.67 -7.38 -13.94
C ASP A 12 -17.62 -8.32 -14.56
N ILE A 13 -16.34 -8.20 -14.16
CA ILE A 13 -15.20 -8.93 -14.76
C ILE A 13 -14.64 -9.99 -13.80
N CYS A 14 -14.85 -9.86 -12.48
CA CYS A 14 -14.40 -10.83 -11.49
C CYS A 14 -15.27 -10.81 -10.23
N ASP A 15 -15.02 -11.73 -9.29
CA ASP A 15 -15.83 -11.91 -8.08
C ASP A 15 -15.69 -10.79 -7.02
N TYR A 16 -15.00 -9.69 -7.33
CA TYR A 16 -14.83 -8.59 -6.40
C TYR A 16 -16.17 -7.88 -6.13
N ALA A 17 -16.50 -7.71 -4.85
CA ALA A 17 -17.66 -6.95 -4.39
C ALA A 17 -17.28 -5.96 -3.30
N THR A 18 -17.99 -4.83 -3.24
CA THR A 18 -17.77 -3.81 -2.21
C THR A 18 -19.04 -3.01 -1.95
N HIS A 19 -19.27 -2.58 -0.72
CA HIS A 19 -20.37 -1.68 -0.38
C HIS A 19 -20.14 -0.22 -0.87
N LEU A 20 -18.97 0.09 -1.44
CA LEU A 20 -18.60 1.45 -1.85
C LEU A 20 -18.43 1.55 -3.38
N LYS A 21 -19.32 2.32 -4.03
CA LYS A 21 -19.25 2.58 -5.48
C LYS A 21 -17.89 3.13 -5.93
N ARG A 22 -17.27 4.01 -5.13
CA ARG A 22 -15.93 4.54 -5.41
C ARG A 22 -14.87 3.44 -5.45
N SER A 23 -14.94 2.48 -4.53
CA SER A 23 -14.02 1.35 -4.49
C SER A 23 -14.20 0.44 -5.71
N LEU A 24 -15.44 0.20 -6.14
CA LEU A 24 -15.69 -0.56 -7.38
C LEU A 24 -15.11 0.16 -8.61
N LYS A 25 -15.31 1.48 -8.72
CA LYS A 25 -14.74 2.28 -9.83
C LYS A 25 -13.22 2.23 -9.87
N ILE A 26 -12.56 2.26 -8.71
CA ILE A 26 -11.10 2.15 -8.63
C ILE A 26 -10.66 0.72 -8.94
N HIS A 27 -11.40 -0.28 -8.45
CA HIS A 27 -11.14 -1.69 -8.74
C HIS A 27 -11.22 -1.97 -10.24
N SER A 28 -12.22 -1.44 -10.95
CA SER A 28 -12.40 -1.73 -12.37
C SER A 28 -11.23 -1.24 -13.23
N LEU A 29 -10.49 -0.22 -12.78
CA LEU A 29 -9.25 0.23 -13.42
C LEU A 29 -8.14 -0.84 -13.42
N ARG A 30 -8.27 -1.93 -12.65
CA ARG A 30 -7.31 -3.06 -12.71
C ARG A 30 -7.53 -3.96 -13.92
N HIS A 31 -8.73 -3.93 -14.50
CA HIS A 31 -9.09 -4.73 -15.68
C HIS A 31 -8.74 -4.03 -17.00
N TYR A 32 -8.34 -2.76 -16.92
CA TYR A 32 -7.95 -1.97 -18.07
C TYR A 32 -6.55 -1.42 -17.86
N ASP A 33 -5.64 -1.56 -18.84
CA ASP A 33 -4.31 -0.93 -18.83
C ASP A 33 -4.34 0.60 -19.02
N SER A 34 -5.48 1.22 -18.73
CA SER A 34 -5.54 2.66 -18.55
C SER A 34 -4.63 3.00 -17.38
N LYS A 35 -3.59 3.82 -17.57
CA LYS A 35 -2.79 4.42 -16.49
C LYS A 35 -3.20 5.88 -16.41
N VAL A 36 -4.25 6.15 -15.65
CA VAL A 36 -4.91 7.48 -15.62
C VAL A 36 -3.99 8.57 -15.08
N TYR A 37 -3.09 8.22 -14.15
CA TYR A 37 -2.12 9.13 -13.56
C TYR A 37 -0.73 8.81 -14.10
N LYS A 38 -0.17 9.71 -14.91
CA LYS A 38 1.17 9.57 -15.50
C LYS A 38 2.16 10.47 -14.78
N CYS A 39 3.41 10.04 -14.72
CA CYS A 39 4.51 10.89 -14.30
C CYS A 39 4.94 11.77 -15.47
N ASP A 40 5.21 13.05 -15.19
CA ASP A 40 5.69 13.99 -16.20
C ASP A 40 7.22 13.94 -16.36
N ILE A 41 7.91 13.16 -15.53
CA ILE A 41 9.38 13.07 -15.47
C ILE A 41 9.89 11.76 -16.11
N CYS A 42 9.08 10.70 -16.13
CA CYS A 42 9.44 9.40 -16.71
C CYS A 42 8.20 8.62 -17.17
N ASP A 43 8.39 7.44 -17.77
CA ASP A 43 7.30 6.60 -18.33
C ASP A 43 6.41 5.91 -17.28
N TYR A 44 6.57 6.23 -15.99
CA TYR A 44 5.76 5.66 -14.93
C TYR A 44 4.30 6.13 -15.03
N GLY A 45 3.36 5.21 -14.86
CA GLY A 45 1.94 5.53 -14.77
C GLY A 45 1.18 4.54 -13.89
N THR A 46 0.09 5.00 -13.28
CA THR A 46 -0.71 4.26 -12.32
C THR A 46 -2.18 4.68 -12.34
N ASN A 47 -3.04 3.83 -11.80
CA ASN A 47 -4.47 4.12 -11.60
C ASN A 47 -4.80 4.77 -10.26
N TYR A 48 -3.79 4.92 -9.41
CA TYR A 48 -3.95 5.37 -8.04
C TYR A 48 -3.20 6.67 -7.82
N LYS A 49 -3.94 7.77 -7.60
CA LYS A 49 -3.36 9.10 -7.37
C LYS A 49 -2.30 9.12 -6.25
N ASN A 50 -2.53 8.37 -5.17
CA ASN A 50 -1.58 8.24 -4.08
C ASN A 50 -0.29 7.53 -4.51
N CYS A 51 -0.36 6.55 -5.41
CA CYS A 51 0.83 5.90 -5.96
C CYS A 51 1.65 6.87 -6.81
N LEU A 52 1.01 7.71 -7.64
CA LEU A 52 1.74 8.75 -8.40
C LEU A 52 2.41 9.73 -7.45
N LYS A 53 1.69 10.25 -6.44
CA LYS A 53 2.27 11.17 -5.44
C LYS A 53 3.49 10.57 -4.74
N MET A 54 3.43 9.29 -4.38
CA MET A 54 4.54 8.60 -3.74
C MET A 54 5.71 8.35 -4.71
N HIS A 55 5.42 8.01 -5.96
CA HIS A 55 6.42 7.87 -7.01
C HIS A 55 7.15 9.20 -7.24
N LEU A 56 6.47 10.34 -7.26
CA LEU A 56 7.13 11.64 -7.44
C LEU A 56 8.19 11.94 -6.35
N LEU A 57 8.01 11.40 -5.14
CA LEU A 57 9.02 11.54 -4.08
C LEU A 57 10.33 10.79 -4.40
N SER A 58 10.32 9.78 -5.28
CA SER A 58 11.55 9.12 -5.71
C SER A 58 12.39 9.98 -6.64
N HIS A 59 11.78 10.90 -7.39
CA HIS A 59 12.54 11.84 -8.24
C HIS A 59 13.27 12.90 -7.41
N ASN A 60 12.67 13.35 -6.31
CA ASN A 60 13.27 14.40 -5.48
C ASN A 60 14.39 13.90 -4.57
N GLY A 61 14.50 12.58 -4.34
CA GLY A 61 15.48 11.98 -3.43
C GLY A 61 15.30 12.34 -1.95
N LEU A 62 14.47 13.34 -1.64
CA LEU A 62 14.08 13.73 -0.29
C LEU A 62 13.34 12.56 0.36
N LYS A 63 13.84 12.14 1.51
CA LYS A 63 13.23 11.12 2.37
C LYS A 63 12.65 11.82 3.59
N ASP A 64 11.35 12.12 3.54
CA ASP A 64 10.68 12.94 4.56
C ASP A 64 10.46 12.22 5.90
N LEU A 65 10.51 10.89 5.90
CA LEU A 65 10.27 10.08 7.09
C LEU A 65 11.58 9.48 7.56
N LYS A 66 12.17 10.11 8.58
CA LYS A 66 13.42 9.68 9.22
C LYS A 66 13.12 8.81 10.45
N CYS A 67 13.98 7.83 10.68
CA CYS A 67 14.01 7.12 11.94
C CYS A 67 14.64 8.01 13.03
N GLY A 68 14.09 7.97 14.23
CA GLY A 68 14.64 8.70 15.38
C GLY A 68 15.80 7.99 16.08
N ILE A 69 16.13 6.75 15.67
CA ILE A 69 17.11 5.87 16.34
C ILE A 69 18.37 5.68 15.50
N CYS A 70 18.27 5.75 14.17
CA CYS A 70 19.40 5.60 13.25
C CYS A 70 19.18 6.41 11.96
N ASP A 71 20.15 6.39 11.04
CA ASP A 71 20.12 7.19 9.79
C ASP A 71 19.14 6.67 8.73
N PHE A 72 18.32 5.67 9.04
CA PHE A 72 17.32 5.16 8.09
C PHE A 72 16.27 6.24 7.78
N ALA A 73 16.01 6.45 6.49
CA ALA A 73 14.95 7.35 6.03
C ALA A 73 14.21 6.77 4.82
N THR A 74 12.92 7.13 4.68
CA THR A 74 12.04 6.64 3.61
C THR A 74 10.95 7.66 3.27
N ASN A 75 10.31 7.49 2.12
CA ASN A 75 9.10 8.22 1.72
C ASN A 75 7.80 7.47 2.05
N HIS A 76 7.91 6.28 2.62
CA HIS A 76 6.79 5.38 2.85
C HIS A 76 6.57 5.16 4.35
N LYS A 77 5.45 5.66 4.89
CA LYS A 77 5.09 5.47 6.31
C LYS A 77 5.08 4.00 6.73
N ARG A 78 4.59 3.11 5.86
CA ARG A 78 4.61 1.66 6.09
C ARG A 78 6.04 1.13 6.23
N CYS A 79 6.98 1.62 5.41
CA CYS A 79 8.37 1.20 5.48
C CYS A 79 9.04 1.72 6.77
N LEU A 80 8.74 2.95 7.21
CA LEU A 80 9.25 3.45 8.48
C LEU A 80 8.71 2.63 9.65
N LYS A 81 7.39 2.38 9.69
CA LYS A 81 6.78 1.52 10.73
C LYS A 81 7.41 0.13 10.76
N MET A 82 7.63 -0.46 9.58
CA MET A 82 8.28 -1.75 9.43
C MET A 82 9.73 -1.72 9.92
N HIS A 83 10.47 -0.68 9.58
CA HIS A 83 11.83 -0.47 10.05
C HIS A 83 11.91 -0.30 11.57
N LEU A 84 10.98 0.43 12.20
CA LEU A 84 10.98 0.61 13.65
C LEU A 84 10.86 -0.71 14.42
N LEU A 85 10.26 -1.74 13.83
CA LEU A 85 10.19 -3.07 14.43
C LEU A 85 11.57 -3.76 14.52
N THR A 86 12.54 -3.37 13.69
CA THR A 86 13.91 -3.93 13.78
C THR A 86 14.67 -3.43 15.00
N HIS A 87 14.27 -2.28 15.57
CA HIS A 87 14.86 -1.74 16.79
C HIS A 87 14.33 -2.41 18.06
N ASN A 88 13.14 -3.03 18.00
CA ASN A 88 12.50 -3.65 19.16
C ASN A 88 12.94 -5.10 19.43
N ALA A 89 13.89 -5.65 18.67
CA ALA A 89 14.61 -6.93 18.83
C ALA A 89 13.82 -8.23 19.10
N ALA A 90 12.54 -8.19 19.44
CA ALA A 90 11.68 -9.34 19.63
C ALA A 90 11.06 -9.75 18.28
N LYS A 91 11.49 -10.90 17.75
CA LYS A 91 10.83 -11.55 16.61
C LYS A 91 9.59 -12.28 17.13
N ASP A 92 8.48 -11.56 17.20
CA ASP A 92 7.23 -12.04 17.78
C ASP A 92 6.51 -13.10 16.93
N PHE A 93 6.89 -13.26 15.66
CA PHE A 93 6.25 -14.20 14.73
C PHE A 93 7.25 -15.27 14.30
N LYS A 94 7.08 -16.48 14.84
CA LYS A 94 7.89 -17.65 14.53
C LYS A 94 7.08 -18.62 13.68
N CYS A 95 7.74 -19.30 12.77
CA CYS A 95 7.17 -20.45 12.08
C CYS A 95 7.22 -21.67 13.01
N ASP A 96 6.12 -22.41 13.11
CA ASP A 96 6.08 -23.63 13.93
C ASP A 96 6.76 -24.82 13.23
N LEU A 97 7.09 -24.69 11.94
CA LEU A 97 7.63 -25.75 11.10
C LEU A 97 9.11 -25.54 10.71
N CYS A 98 9.70 -24.39 11.00
CA CYS A 98 11.11 -24.10 10.75
C CYS A 98 11.63 -22.95 11.62
N ASP A 99 12.96 -22.75 11.64
CA ASP A 99 13.62 -21.71 12.44
C ASP A 99 13.39 -20.26 11.94
N TYR A 100 12.48 -20.07 10.98
CA TYR A 100 12.16 -18.75 10.48
C TYR A 100 11.40 -17.94 11.54
N ALA A 101 11.97 -16.79 11.87
CA ALA A 101 11.37 -15.83 12.79
C ALA A 101 11.45 -14.42 12.23
N THR A 102 10.35 -13.68 12.35
CA THR A 102 10.19 -12.32 11.82
C THR A 102 9.49 -11.42 12.83
N TYR A 103 9.69 -10.13 12.66
CA TYR A 103 8.98 -9.08 13.40
C TYR A 103 7.64 -8.71 12.73
N ARG A 104 7.32 -9.38 11.61
CA ARG A 104 6.16 -9.11 10.75
C ARG A 104 5.06 -10.13 11.03
N LYS A 105 3.87 -9.65 11.36
CA LYS A 105 2.67 -10.47 11.41
C LYS A 105 2.25 -10.93 10.01
#